data_AF-A0A829GJH3-F1
#
_entry.id   AF-A0A829GJH3-F1
#
_cell.length_a   1.000
_cell.length_b   1.000
_cell.length_c   1.000
_cell.angle_alpha   90.00
_cell.angle_beta   90.00
_cell.angle_gamma   90.00
#
_symmetry.space_group_name_H-M   'P 1'
#
loop_
_entity.id
_entity.type
_entity.pdbx_description
1 polymer ?
#
loop_
_entity_poly.entity_id
_entity_poly.type
_entity_poly.pdbx_seq_one_letter_code
_entity_poly.pdbx_strand_id
1 'polypeptide(L)'
;VATLLKGFTAKTISSVDDLKHINNVDLDPAYSRVIIASQSFYNFLDTVKDGNGRYLLQDSILTPSGKSVLGMPIAVVSDDTLGAAGEAHAFLGDIKRAILFANRADFMVRWVDDQIYGQFLQAGMRFGVSVADEKAGYFLTYTPKA
;
A
#
# COMPACT_ATOMS: atom_id res chain seq x y z
N VAL A 1 -9.20 4.85 2.21
CA VAL A 1 -8.13 4.48 1.23
C VAL A 1 -7.96 2.98 1.17
N ALA A 2 -7.68 2.29 2.30
CA ALA A 2 -7.53 0.84 2.34
C ALA A 2 -8.68 0.05 1.69
N THR A 3 -9.94 0.41 1.98
CA THR A 3 -11.11 -0.20 1.34
C THR A 3 -11.11 -0.08 -0.19
N LEU A 4 -10.60 1.03 -0.73
CA LEU A 4 -10.49 1.23 -2.18
C LEU A 4 -9.36 0.39 -2.77
N LEU A 5 -8.23 0.27 -2.07
CA LEU A 5 -7.11 -0.59 -2.47
C LEU A 5 -7.53 -2.06 -2.59
N LYS A 6 -8.36 -2.55 -1.66
CA LYS A 6 -8.92 -3.91 -1.70
C LYS A 6 -9.87 -4.14 -2.89
N GLY A 7 -10.39 -3.07 -3.49
CA GLY A 7 -11.29 -3.13 -4.65
C GLY A 7 -10.59 -3.22 -6.01
N PHE A 8 -9.26 -3.13 -6.05
CA PHE A 8 -8.50 -3.31 -7.30
C PHE A 8 -8.51 -4.76 -7.75
N THR A 9 -8.18 -4.99 -9.02
CA THR A 9 -8.15 -6.34 -9.61
C THR A 9 -7.29 -7.28 -8.76
N ALA A 10 -7.92 -8.31 -8.21
CA ALA A 10 -7.27 -9.28 -7.33
C ALA A 10 -6.41 -10.26 -8.13
N LYS A 11 -5.18 -10.50 -7.66
CA LYS A 11 -4.26 -11.52 -8.18
C LYS A 11 -3.66 -12.31 -7.04
N THR A 12 -3.64 -13.63 -7.20
CA THR A 12 -2.95 -14.52 -6.26
C THR A 12 -1.50 -14.67 -6.68
N ILE A 13 -0.61 -14.58 -5.70
CA ILE A 13 0.83 -14.78 -5.87
C ILE A 13 1.22 -15.98 -5.02
N SER A 14 1.95 -16.92 -5.64
CA SER A 14 2.53 -18.08 -4.94
C SER A 14 4.05 -18.01 -4.85
N SER A 15 4.67 -17.25 -5.76
CA SER A 15 6.12 -17.13 -5.87
C SER A 15 6.55 -15.71 -6.26
N VAL A 16 7.83 -15.41 -6.10
CA VAL A 16 8.41 -14.15 -6.58
C VAL A 16 8.33 -14.02 -8.10
N ASP A 17 8.25 -15.11 -8.84
CA ASP A 17 8.14 -15.04 -10.31
C ASP A 17 6.76 -14.57 -10.74
N ASP A 18 5.70 -14.89 -9.99
CA ASP A 18 4.36 -14.31 -10.21
C ASP A 18 4.40 -12.79 -9.96
N LEU A 19 5.11 -12.35 -8.91
CA LEU A 19 5.31 -10.92 -8.64
C LEU A 19 6.07 -10.23 -9.78
N LYS A 20 7.09 -10.87 -10.34
CA LYS A 20 7.83 -10.35 -11.52
C LYS A 20 6.94 -10.29 -12.75
N HIS A 21 6.11 -11.30 -13.01
CA HIS A 21 5.19 -11.30 -14.14
C HIS A 21 4.23 -10.12 -14.07
N ILE A 22 3.62 -9.90 -12.90
CA ILE A 22 2.70 -8.77 -12.71
C ILE A 22 3.42 -7.44 -12.92
N ASN A 23 4.65 -7.32 -12.41
CA ASN A 23 5.43 -6.09 -12.55
C ASN A 23 5.91 -5.79 -13.99
N ASN A 24 6.28 -6.84 -14.73
CA ASN A 24 6.96 -6.71 -16.02
C ASN A 24 6.01 -6.79 -17.22
N VAL A 25 4.90 -7.51 -17.08
CA VAL A 25 3.97 -7.81 -18.19
C VAL A 25 2.63 -7.14 -17.96
N ASP A 26 2.04 -7.36 -16.78
CA ASP A 26 0.65 -6.97 -16.55
C ASP A 26 0.49 -5.46 -16.27
N LEU A 27 1.43 -4.87 -15.52
CA LEU A 27 1.42 -3.46 -15.21
C LEU A 27 2.15 -2.66 -16.31
N ASP A 28 1.46 -1.67 -16.89
CA ASP A 28 2.05 -0.81 -17.93
C ASP A 28 3.31 -0.10 -17.40
N PRO A 29 4.44 -0.14 -18.14
CA PRO A 29 5.67 0.55 -17.77
C PRO A 29 5.55 2.05 -17.48
N ALA A 30 4.49 2.71 -17.98
CA ALA A 30 4.24 4.12 -17.76
C ALA A 30 3.82 4.47 -16.33
N TYR A 31 3.43 3.49 -15.50
CA TYR A 31 3.02 3.68 -14.11
C TYR A 31 4.22 3.66 -13.15
N SER A 32 4.23 4.56 -12.16
CA SER A 32 5.23 4.54 -11.10
C SER A 32 4.94 3.41 -10.12
N ARG A 33 5.85 2.46 -9.98
CA ARG A 33 5.62 1.26 -9.17
C ARG A 33 5.93 1.50 -7.70
N VAL A 34 4.99 1.14 -6.83
CA VAL A 34 5.17 1.05 -5.38
C VAL A 34 4.42 -0.18 -4.86
N ILE A 35 4.98 -0.81 -3.84
CA ILE A 35 4.31 -1.89 -3.12
C ILE A 35 3.84 -1.36 -1.77
N ILE A 36 2.55 -1.51 -1.48
CA ILE A 36 2.02 -1.37 -0.11
C ILE A 36 1.79 -2.78 0.40
N ALA A 37 2.59 -3.25 1.34
CA ALA A 37 2.53 -4.61 1.86
C ALA A 37 1.97 -4.63 3.28
N SER A 38 1.19 -5.66 3.59
CA SER A 38 0.90 -6.03 4.98
C SER A 38 2.17 -6.52 5.67
N GLN A 39 2.19 -6.57 7.01
CA GLN A 39 3.35 -7.06 7.76
C GLN A 39 3.63 -8.52 7.43
N SER A 40 2.58 -9.33 7.30
CA SER A 40 2.69 -10.75 6.90
C SER A 40 3.24 -10.91 5.48
N PHE A 41 2.82 -10.07 4.53
CA PHE A 41 3.36 -10.09 3.16
C PHE A 41 4.82 -9.61 3.12
N TYR A 42 5.15 -8.59 3.91
CA TYR A 42 6.52 -8.10 4.02
C TYR A 42 7.46 -9.17 4.58
N ASN A 43 7.03 -9.92 5.60
CA ASN A 43 7.79 -11.03 6.16
C ASN A 43 8.03 -12.15 5.12
N PHE A 44 7.03 -12.46 4.29
CA PHE A 44 7.23 -13.35 3.16
C PHE A 44 8.35 -12.84 2.24
N LEU A 45 8.29 -11.56 1.81
CA LEU A 45 9.33 -11.00 0.94
C LEU A 45 10.73 -10.99 1.57
N ASP A 46 10.83 -10.71 2.87
CA ASP A 46 12.10 -10.64 3.60
C ASP A 46 12.75 -12.02 3.76
N THR A 47 11.95 -13.09 3.87
CA THR A 47 12.47 -14.45 4.02
C THR A 47 12.88 -15.11 2.70
N VAL A 48 12.45 -14.56 1.55
CA VAL A 48 12.80 -15.13 0.24
C VAL A 48 14.25 -14.84 -0.14
N LYS A 49 14.94 -15.91 -0.56
CA LYS A 49 16.32 -15.89 -1.04
C LYS A 49 16.40 -16.26 -2.51
N ASP A 50 17.42 -15.76 -3.19
CA ASP A 50 17.80 -16.24 -4.51
C ASP A 50 18.50 -17.61 -4.45
N GLY A 51 18.76 -18.22 -5.60
CA GLY A 51 19.49 -19.50 -5.69
C GLY A 51 20.93 -19.43 -5.15
N ASN A 52 21.46 -18.22 -4.90
CA ASN A 52 22.78 -17.98 -4.34
C ASN A 52 22.71 -17.67 -2.83
N GLY A 53 21.54 -17.79 -2.19
CA GLY A 53 21.33 -17.59 -0.76
C GLY A 53 21.23 -16.13 -0.32
N ARG A 54 21.18 -15.17 -1.24
CA ARG A 54 21.04 -13.73 -0.94
C ARG A 54 19.57 -13.37 -0.78
N TYR A 55 19.26 -12.53 0.20
CA TYR A 55 17.91 -12.02 0.37
C TYR A 55 17.50 -11.12 -0.80
N LEU A 56 16.22 -11.20 -1.17
CA LEU A 56 15.68 -10.42 -2.29
C LEU A 56 15.48 -8.95 -1.95
N LEU A 57 15.16 -8.65 -0.68
CA LEU A 57 15.01 -7.28 -0.22
C LEU A 57 16.37 -6.57 -0.18
N GLN A 58 16.40 -5.39 -0.78
CA GLN A 58 17.58 -4.54 -0.85
C GLN A 58 17.39 -3.33 0.04
N ASP A 59 18.43 -2.96 0.79
CA ASP A 59 18.45 -1.71 1.54
C ASP A 59 18.40 -0.51 0.59
N SER A 60 17.57 0.47 0.93
CA SER A 60 17.46 1.71 0.15
C SER A 60 17.24 2.92 1.05
N ILE A 61 18.21 3.83 1.00
CA ILE A 61 18.18 5.12 1.72
C ILE A 61 17.13 6.10 1.18
N LEU A 62 16.56 5.84 0.00
CA LEU A 62 15.57 6.69 -0.65
C LEU A 62 14.13 6.34 -0.23
N THR A 63 13.94 5.18 0.41
CA THR A 63 12.60 4.66 0.70
C THR A 63 12.24 4.88 2.17
N PRO A 64 10.97 5.24 2.50
CA PRO A 64 10.56 5.46 3.89
C PRO A 64 10.70 4.22 4.78
N SER A 65 10.55 3.02 4.22
CA SER A 65 10.75 1.75 4.92
C SER A 65 12.22 1.32 5.01
N GLY A 66 13.11 2.02 4.32
CA GLY A 66 14.52 1.63 4.17
C GLY A 66 14.75 0.42 3.27
N LYS A 67 13.71 -0.13 2.63
CA LYS A 67 13.77 -1.39 1.88
C LYS A 67 13.07 -1.28 0.52
N SER A 68 13.64 -1.97 -0.46
CA SER A 68 13.12 -2.05 -1.82
C SER A 68 13.19 -3.48 -2.35
N VAL A 69 12.31 -3.82 -3.29
CA VAL A 69 12.28 -5.11 -3.96
C VAL A 69 12.14 -4.90 -5.46
N LEU A 70 12.99 -5.53 -6.27
CA LEU A 70 13.00 -5.37 -7.73
C LEU A 70 13.06 -3.89 -8.20
N GLY A 71 13.74 -3.02 -7.43
CA GLY A 71 13.82 -1.58 -7.71
C GLY A 71 12.57 -0.77 -7.33
N MET A 72 11.57 -1.40 -6.71
CA MET A 72 10.34 -0.75 -6.23
C MET A 72 10.43 -0.42 -4.74
N PRO A 73 10.01 0.78 -4.31
CA PRO A 73 9.84 1.10 -2.90
C PRO A 73 8.73 0.28 -2.26
N ILE A 74 8.94 -0.13 -1.01
CA ILE A 74 7.91 -0.82 -0.21
C ILE A 74 7.43 0.12 0.90
N ALA A 75 6.12 0.20 1.11
CA ALA A 75 5.51 0.80 2.29
C ALA A 75 4.82 -0.32 3.09
N VAL A 76 5.13 -0.42 4.38
CA VAL A 76 4.54 -1.45 5.25
C VAL A 76 3.36 -0.85 6.02
N VAL A 77 2.23 -1.57 6.02
CA VAL A 77 1.03 -1.25 6.79
C VAL A 77 0.64 -2.43 7.65
N SER A 78 -0.19 -2.21 8.68
CA SER A 78 -0.69 -3.31 9.51
C SER A 78 -1.52 -4.29 8.70
N ASP A 79 -1.52 -5.56 9.11
CA ASP A 79 -2.34 -6.61 8.48
C ASP A 79 -3.83 -6.23 8.45
N ASP A 80 -4.35 -5.67 9.56
CA ASP A 80 -5.74 -5.21 9.68
C ASP A 80 -6.13 -4.14 8.65
N THR A 81 -5.14 -3.40 8.11
CA THR A 81 -5.39 -2.39 7.09
C THR A 81 -5.76 -3.05 5.76
N LEU A 82 -5.05 -4.10 5.35
CA LEU A 82 -5.24 -4.76 4.04
C LEU A 82 -6.07 -6.04 4.11
N GLY A 83 -6.22 -6.66 5.27
CA GLY A 83 -6.98 -7.89 5.50
C GLY A 83 -7.27 -8.12 6.97
N ALA A 84 -7.14 -9.37 7.40
CA ALA A 84 -7.09 -9.76 8.81
C ALA A 84 -5.66 -10.10 9.24
N ALA A 85 -5.41 -10.16 10.55
CA ALA A 85 -4.12 -10.58 11.11
C ALA A 85 -3.64 -11.92 10.52
N GLY A 86 -2.41 -11.94 10.01
CA GLY A 86 -1.82 -13.14 9.38
C GLY A 86 -2.12 -13.28 7.88
N GLU A 87 -3.02 -12.45 7.32
CA GLU A 87 -3.24 -12.44 5.87
C GLU A 87 -2.16 -11.63 5.16
N ALA A 88 -1.45 -12.31 4.25
CA ALA A 88 -0.39 -11.71 3.45
C ALA A 88 -0.99 -11.06 2.20
N HIS A 89 -1.33 -9.78 2.30
CA HIS A 89 -1.83 -8.98 1.18
C HIS A 89 -0.87 -7.84 0.83
N ALA A 90 -0.87 -7.45 -0.43
CA ALA A 90 -0.18 -6.26 -0.88
C ALA A 90 -0.95 -5.56 -2.01
N PHE A 91 -0.64 -4.30 -2.23
CA PHE A 91 -1.02 -3.59 -3.44
C PHE A 91 0.25 -3.30 -4.24
N LEU A 92 0.23 -3.58 -5.54
CA LEU A 92 1.30 -3.26 -6.48
C LEU A 92 0.75 -2.34 -7.57
N GLY A 93 1.31 -1.15 -7.70
CA GLY A 93 0.87 -0.19 -8.73
C GLY A 93 1.35 1.23 -8.47
N ASP A 94 0.68 2.20 -9.10
CA ASP A 94 0.89 3.63 -8.92
C ASP A 94 -0.24 4.25 -8.10
N ILE A 95 0.00 4.45 -6.81
CA ILE A 95 -1.00 5.02 -5.88
C ILE A 95 -1.46 6.41 -6.34
N LYS A 96 -0.55 7.22 -6.91
CA LYS A 96 -0.86 8.61 -7.29
C LYS A 96 -1.84 8.67 -8.46
N ARG A 97 -1.76 7.69 -9.37
CA ARG A 97 -2.69 7.55 -10.49
C ARG A 97 -3.92 6.69 -10.15
N ALA A 98 -3.76 5.71 -9.27
CA ALA A 98 -4.81 4.80 -8.86
C ALA A 98 -5.91 5.49 -8.04
N ILE A 99 -5.53 6.39 -7.12
CA ILE A 99 -6.44 6.97 -6.16
C ILE A 99 -6.46 8.49 -6.29
N LEU A 100 -7.64 9.05 -6.57
CA LEU A 100 -7.88 10.47 -6.45
C LEU A 100 -8.13 10.83 -4.99
N PHE A 101 -7.26 11.66 -4.44
CA PHE A 101 -7.46 12.31 -3.16
C PHE A 101 -7.98 13.73 -3.40
N ALA A 102 -9.29 13.93 -3.24
CA ALA A 102 -9.91 15.24 -3.37
C ALA A 102 -9.91 15.94 -2.01
N ASN A 103 -9.01 16.91 -1.81
CA ASN A 103 -9.10 17.81 -0.65
C ASN A 103 -10.30 18.75 -0.88
N ARG A 104 -11.31 18.67 -0.01
CA ARG A 104 -12.57 19.42 -0.16
C ARG A 104 -12.71 20.56 0.85
N ALA A 105 -12.00 20.49 1.99
CA ALA A 105 -11.88 21.59 2.93
C ALA A 105 -10.53 21.50 3.63
N ASP A 106 -9.83 22.63 3.70
CA ASP A 106 -8.58 22.75 4.43
C ASP A 106 -8.76 22.33 5.89
N PHE A 107 -7.68 21.80 6.48
CA PHE A 107 -7.66 21.42 7.89
C PHE A 107 -8.03 22.65 8.73
N MET A 108 -9.19 22.61 9.38
CA MET A 108 -9.72 23.72 10.16
C MET A 108 -9.56 23.42 11.65
N VAL A 109 -9.01 24.39 12.37
CA VAL A 109 -8.92 24.35 13.83
C VAL A 109 -9.59 25.60 14.35
N ARG A 110 -10.57 25.44 15.26
CA ARG A 110 -11.25 26.56 15.90
C ARG A 110 -11.50 26.28 17.37
N TRP A 111 -11.38 27.31 18.19
CA TRP A 111 -11.89 27.27 19.56
C TRP A 111 -13.41 27.42 19.53
N VAL A 112 -14.10 26.59 20.31
CA VAL A 112 -15.56 26.61 20.46
C VAL A 112 -15.87 26.79 21.93
N ASP A 113 -16.66 27.81 22.25
CA ASP A 113 -17.07 28.05 23.63
C ASP A 113 -18.05 26.97 24.10
N ASP A 114 -17.90 26.54 25.35
CA ASP A 114 -18.77 25.58 26.02
C ASP A 114 -20.05 26.24 26.56
N GLN A 115 -21.14 25.47 26.64
CA GLN A 115 -22.43 25.95 27.16
C GLN A 115 -22.44 26.15 28.69
N ILE A 116 -21.55 25.49 29.45
CA ILE A 116 -21.58 25.52 30.92
C ILE A 116 -20.41 26.34 31.47
N TYR A 117 -19.19 26.24 30.92
CA TYR A 117 -18.07 27.19 31.03
C TYR A 117 -16.82 26.59 30.35
N GLY A 118 -16.05 27.36 29.56
CA GLY A 118 -14.76 26.90 28.99
C GLY A 118 -14.68 26.96 27.46
N GLN A 119 -13.56 26.50 26.90
CA GLN A 119 -13.33 26.43 25.45
C GLN A 119 -12.79 25.05 25.06
N PHE A 120 -13.32 24.48 23.99
CA PHE A 120 -12.80 23.25 23.39
C PHE A 120 -12.16 23.55 22.04
N LEU A 121 -11.04 22.88 21.78
CA LEU A 121 -10.39 22.93 20.48
C LEU A 121 -11.07 21.93 19.54
N GLN A 122 -11.76 22.43 18.53
CA GLN A 122 -12.32 21.60 17.47
C GLN A 122 -11.38 21.60 16.27
N ALA A 123 -10.94 20.40 15.87
CA ALA A 123 -10.28 20.16 14.60
C ALA A 123 -11.25 19.45 13.64
N GLY A 124 -11.33 19.94 12.41
CA GLY A 124 -12.11 19.35 11.33
C GLY A 124 -11.23 19.13 10.11
N MET A 125 -11.34 17.94 9.50
CA MET A 125 -10.73 17.64 8.20
C MET A 125 -11.78 16.98 7.32
N ARG A 126 -11.83 17.37 6.03
CA ARG A 126 -12.74 16.76 5.07
C ARG A 126 -12.04 16.51 3.74
N PHE A 127 -11.86 15.24 3.44
CA PHE A 127 -11.36 14.76 2.16
C PHE A 127 -12.28 13.71 1.57
N GLY A 128 -12.30 13.62 0.24
CA GLY A 128 -12.90 12.54 -0.52
C GLY A 128 -11.81 11.64 -1.10
N VAL A 129 -12.10 10.36 -1.22
CA VAL A 129 -11.20 9.39 -1.87
C VAL A 129 -12.01 8.58 -2.86
N SER A 130 -11.55 8.50 -4.11
CA SER A 130 -12.17 7.68 -5.15
C SER A 130 -11.10 7.01 -6.01
N VAL A 131 -11.47 5.92 -6.69
CA VAL A 131 -10.61 5.32 -7.71
C VAL A 131 -10.57 6.25 -8.92
N ALA A 132 -9.37 6.55 -9.41
CA ALA A 132 -9.15 7.38 -10.60
C ALA A 132 -8.85 6.50 -11.83
N ASP A 133 -8.00 5.49 -11.64
CA ASP A 133 -7.62 4.56 -12.70
C ASP A 133 -7.55 3.14 -12.12
N GLU A 134 -8.49 2.29 -12.54
CA GLU A 134 -8.59 0.89 -12.10
C GLU A 134 -7.44 0.02 -12.61
N LYS A 135 -6.75 0.44 -13.69
CA LYS A 135 -5.62 -0.29 -14.28
C LYS A 135 -4.28 0.08 -13.66
N ALA A 136 -4.26 1.11 -12.83
CA ALA A 136 -3.03 1.61 -12.21
C ALA A 136 -2.49 0.71 -11.09
N GLY A 137 -3.11 -0.44 -10.79
CA GLY A 137 -2.55 -1.41 -9.87
C GLY A 137 -3.36 -2.69 -9.70
N TYR A 138 -2.79 -3.61 -8.93
CA TYR A 138 -3.37 -4.90 -8.58
C TYR A 138 -3.35 -5.09 -7.07
N PHE A 139 -4.42 -5.72 -6.55
CA PHE A 139 -4.44 -6.21 -5.18
C PHE A 139 -3.93 -7.64 -5.17
N LEU A 140 -2.91 -7.90 -4.38
CA LEU A 140 -2.14 -9.14 -4.35
C LEU A 140 -2.46 -9.90 -3.07
N THR A 141 -2.78 -11.17 -3.20
CA THR A 141 -2.92 -12.09 -2.07
C THR A 141 -1.86 -13.17 -2.19
N TYR A 142 -0.98 -13.26 -1.20
CA TYR A 142 0.01 -14.32 -1.14
C TYR A 142 -0.62 -15.60 -0.58
N THR A 143 -0.46 -16.70 -1.29
CA THR A 143 -0.85 -18.04 -0.82
C THR A 143 0.37 -18.94 -0.94
N PRO A 144 0.88 -19.51 0.17
CA PRO A 144 2.01 -20.44 0.12
C PRO A 144 1.68 -21.61 -0.81
N LYS A 145 2.60 -21.93 -1.72
CA LYS A 145 2.49 -23.16 -2.51
C LYS A 145 2.71 -24.35 -1.57
N ALA A 146 1.74 -25.26 -1.53
CA ALA A 146 1.83 -26.52 -0.78
C ALA A 146 2.95 -27.43 -1.30
#